data_AF-A0A932MD00-F1
#
_entry.id   AF-A0A932MD00-F1
#
_cell.length_a   1.000
_cell.length_b   1.000
_cell.length_c   1.000
_cell.angle_alpha   90.00
_cell.angle_beta   90.00
_cell.angle_gamma   90.00
#
_symmetry.space_group_name_H-M   'P 1'
#
loop_
_entity.id
_entity.type
_entity.pdbx_description
1 polymer ?
#
loop_
_entity_poly.entity_id
_entity_poly.type
_entity_poly.pdbx_seq_one_letter_code
_entity_poly.pdbx_strand_id
1 'polypeptide(L)'
;GSNILKPIRFAVAQTHLQAKFSMAALLTMIILRHQAGRKEFTDEFIQSAAAQDMQRRIRVHHDPAIEAQGMDVIRSRIELATTDGRKLVRWAPERYRGGPDNPMSDADLERKFAACAEGLLDERRRKRVISKVKRIADVKNAGVLAGLIQP
;
A
#
# COMPACT_ATOMS: atom_id res chain seq x y z
N GLY A 1 -5.68 -14.55 9.81
CA GLY A 1 -5.32 -15.97 9.76
C GLY A 1 -3.90 -16.16 9.28
N SER A 2 -3.44 -17.40 9.27
CA SER A 2 -2.10 -17.83 8.87
C SER A 2 -1.75 -17.44 7.43
N ASN A 3 -2.74 -17.34 6.55
CA ASN A 3 -2.58 -16.90 5.15
C ASN A 3 -1.94 -15.50 5.02
N ILE A 4 -2.18 -14.61 5.99
CA ILE A 4 -1.56 -13.27 6.05
C ILE A 4 -0.29 -13.27 6.88
N LEU A 5 -0.22 -14.09 7.95
CA LEU A 5 0.92 -14.04 8.87
C LEU A 5 2.15 -14.77 8.36
N LYS A 6 1.99 -15.85 7.58
CA LYS A 6 3.13 -16.64 7.06
C LYS A 6 4.05 -15.84 6.11
N PRO A 7 3.56 -14.95 5.24
CA PRO A 7 4.41 -14.09 4.42
C PRO A 7 5.16 -13.01 5.19
N ILE A 8 4.69 -12.61 6.38
CA ILE A 8 5.29 -11.54 7.19
C ILE A 8 6.50 -12.09 7.94
N ARG A 9 7.64 -11.41 7.81
CA ARG A 9 8.95 -11.90 8.30
C ARG A 9 9.58 -11.03 9.37
N PHE A 10 9.22 -9.75 9.41
CA PHE A 10 9.89 -8.79 10.29
C PHE A 10 8.88 -8.12 11.22
N ALA A 11 9.07 -8.31 12.53
CA ALA A 11 8.32 -7.57 13.55
C ALA A 11 8.72 -6.08 13.55
N VAL A 12 10.00 -5.79 13.32
CA VAL A 12 10.53 -4.43 13.14
C VAL A 12 11.45 -4.45 11.93
N ALA A 13 11.09 -3.73 10.87
CA ALA A 13 11.89 -3.60 9.66
C ALA A 13 13.01 -2.57 9.84
N GLN A 14 14.17 -2.87 9.27
CA GLN A 14 15.37 -2.01 9.25
C GLN A 14 15.66 -1.41 7.87
N THR A 15 15.02 -1.94 6.82
CA THR A 15 15.16 -1.46 5.44
C THR A 15 13.81 -1.42 4.75
N HIS A 16 13.73 -0.66 3.66
CA HIS A 16 12.56 -0.57 2.79
C HIS A 16 12.17 -1.94 2.21
N LEU A 17 13.15 -2.82 1.98
CA LEU A 17 12.90 -4.18 1.47
C LEU A 17 12.27 -5.07 2.57
N GLN A 18 12.79 -5.00 3.79
CA GLN A 18 12.18 -5.69 4.94
C GLN A 18 10.77 -5.19 5.21
N ALA A 19 10.53 -3.88 5.06
CA ALA A 19 9.23 -3.25 5.26
C ALA A 19 8.13 -3.85 4.37
N LYS A 20 8.47 -4.40 3.18
CA LYS A 20 7.50 -5.08 2.30
C LYS A 20 6.89 -6.32 2.95
N PHE A 21 7.58 -6.92 3.92
CA PHE A 21 7.18 -8.12 4.65
C PHE A 21 7.02 -7.85 6.15
N SER A 22 6.61 -6.62 6.51
CA SER A 22 6.36 -6.20 7.89
C SER A 22 5.05 -5.43 8.01
N MET A 23 4.06 -6.00 8.70
CA MET A 23 2.81 -5.28 8.99
C MET A 23 3.04 -4.06 9.90
N ALA A 24 3.99 -4.15 10.83
CA ALA A 24 4.33 -3.04 11.71
C ALA A 24 4.86 -1.85 10.90
N ALA A 25 5.75 -2.08 9.93
CA ALA A 25 6.25 -1.03 9.04
C ALA A 25 5.13 -0.42 8.20
N LEU A 26 4.29 -1.25 7.57
CA LEU A 26 3.16 -0.80 6.74
C LEU A 26 2.18 0.08 7.53
N LEU A 27 1.77 -0.37 8.72
CA LEU A 27 0.87 0.40 9.58
C LEU A 27 1.55 1.66 10.13
N THR A 28 2.86 1.61 10.42
CA THR A 28 3.64 2.79 10.83
C THR A 28 3.60 3.90 9.79
N MET A 29 3.77 3.58 8.50
CA MET A 29 3.66 4.56 7.42
C MET A 29 2.28 5.23 7.42
N ILE A 30 1.21 4.43 7.52
CA ILE A 30 -0.15 4.92 7.54
C ILE A 30 -0.40 5.80 8.78
N ILE A 31 0.10 5.42 9.95
CA ILE A 31 -0.09 6.19 11.18
C ILE A 31 0.64 7.53 11.12
N LEU A 32 1.90 7.55 10.66
CA LEU A 32 2.75 8.75 10.70
C LEU A 32 2.61 9.67 9.49
N ARG A 33 2.15 9.13 8.35
CA ARG A 33 2.10 9.86 7.06
C ARG A 33 0.72 9.79 6.40
N HIS A 34 -0.22 9.03 6.94
CA HIS A 34 -1.55 8.80 6.38
C HIS A 34 -1.53 8.13 4.99
N GLN A 35 -0.38 7.57 4.61
CA GLN A 35 -0.16 6.89 3.34
C GLN A 35 0.99 5.89 3.46
N ALA A 36 1.03 4.90 2.56
CA ALA A 36 2.11 3.92 2.45
C ALA A 36 2.47 3.73 0.97
N GLY A 37 3.03 4.78 0.38
CA GLY A 37 3.43 4.82 -1.02
C GLY A 37 4.94 4.71 -1.22
N ARG A 38 5.40 4.99 -2.44
CA ARG A 38 6.82 4.95 -2.80
C ARG A 38 7.68 5.86 -1.93
N LYS A 39 7.15 7.01 -1.51
CA LYS A 39 7.87 8.02 -0.72
C LYS A 39 8.09 7.59 0.73
N GLU A 40 7.22 6.74 1.26
CA GLU A 40 7.33 6.20 2.62
C GLU A 40 8.14 4.90 2.64
N PHE A 41 8.24 4.22 1.49
CA PHE A 41 9.07 3.03 1.29
C PHE A 41 10.53 3.38 0.99
N THR A 42 11.17 4.11 1.91
CA THR A 42 12.60 4.45 1.85
C THR A 42 13.33 3.99 3.11
N ASP A 43 14.62 3.70 3.02
CA ASP A 43 15.43 3.35 4.19
C ASP A 43 15.46 4.51 5.20
N GLU A 44 15.56 5.75 4.71
CA GLU A 44 15.50 6.96 5.52
C GLU A 44 14.24 7.01 6.40
N PHE A 45 13.06 6.79 5.81
CA PHE A 45 11.83 6.77 6.59
C PHE A 45 11.81 5.61 7.58
N ILE A 46 12.14 4.39 7.13
CA ILE A 46 12.10 3.18 7.96
C ILE A 46 13.05 3.29 9.16
N GLN A 47 14.24 3.86 8.97
CA GLN A 47 15.25 4.00 10.01
C GLN A 47 15.03 5.21 10.92
N SER A 48 14.13 6.12 10.57
CA SER A 48 13.83 7.28 11.41
C SER A 48 13.40 6.87 12.82
N ALA A 49 13.79 7.65 13.83
CA ALA A 49 13.50 7.35 15.23
C ALA A 49 11.98 7.18 15.48
N ALA A 50 11.16 8.02 14.86
CA ALA A 50 9.70 7.95 14.95
C ALA A 50 9.13 6.67 14.33
N ALA A 51 9.64 6.24 13.17
CA ALA A 51 9.18 5.00 12.54
C ALA A 51 9.60 3.76 13.35
N GLN A 52 10.84 3.73 13.84
CA GLN A 52 11.33 2.64 14.68
C GLN A 52 10.56 2.54 16.00
N ASP A 53 10.25 3.67 16.64
CA ASP A 53 9.41 3.73 17.84
C ASP A 53 7.99 3.22 17.58
N MET A 54 7.33 3.69 16.51
CA MET A 54 5.98 3.27 16.17
C MET A 54 5.90 1.77 15.82
N GLN A 55 6.87 1.25 15.06
CA GLN A 55 6.92 -0.18 14.72
C GLN A 55 6.93 -1.06 15.97
N ARG A 56 7.70 -0.68 17.01
CA ARG A 56 7.79 -1.43 18.27
C ARG A 56 6.49 -1.44 19.09
N ARG A 57 5.56 -0.52 18.79
CA ARG A 57 4.24 -0.44 19.44
C ARG A 57 3.18 -1.29 18.74
N ILE A 58 3.49 -1.83 17.55
CA ILE A 58 2.55 -2.60 16.73
C ILE A 58 2.88 -4.08 16.86
N ARG A 59 1.87 -4.89 17.19
CA ARG A 59 1.98 -6.34 17.27
C ARG A 59 0.93 -6.98 16.40
N VAL A 60 1.30 -8.06 15.74
CA VAL A 60 0.40 -8.85 14.91
C VAL A 60 0.10 -10.15 15.63
N HIS A 61 -1.18 -10.49 15.69
CA HIS A 61 -1.65 -11.67 16.41
C HIS A 61 -2.35 -12.62 15.45
N HIS A 62 -2.11 -13.92 15.64
CA HIS A 62 -2.97 -14.95 15.06
C HIS A 62 -4.30 -14.95 15.82
N ASP A 63 -5.41 -14.83 15.09
CA ASP A 63 -6.77 -14.89 15.64
C ASP A 63 -7.44 -16.18 15.12
N PRO A 64 -7.67 -17.18 16.00
CA PRO A 64 -8.32 -18.44 15.62
C PRO A 64 -9.72 -18.27 15.04
N ALA A 65 -10.47 -17.25 15.48
CA ALA A 65 -11.80 -16.98 14.95
C ALA A 65 -11.76 -16.46 13.52
N ILE A 66 -10.70 -15.73 13.15
CA ILE A 66 -10.44 -15.36 11.76
C ILE A 66 -10.00 -16.59 10.94
N GLU A 67 -9.12 -17.43 11.49
CA GLU A 67 -8.63 -18.64 10.80
C GLU A 67 -9.79 -19.60 10.45
N ALA A 68 -10.73 -19.80 11.37
CA ALA A 68 -11.88 -20.67 11.20
C ALA A 68 -12.83 -20.23 10.07
N GLN A 69 -12.76 -18.97 9.61
CA GLN A 69 -13.58 -18.44 8.53
C GLN A 69 -13.00 -18.70 7.13
N GLY A 70 -11.93 -19.49 7.04
CA GLY A 70 -11.29 -19.87 5.79
C GLY A 70 -10.37 -18.81 5.21
N MET A 71 -9.88 -19.07 4.00
CA MET A 71 -8.83 -18.28 3.35
C MET A 71 -9.28 -17.54 2.09
N ASP A 72 -10.56 -17.70 1.67
CA ASP A 72 -11.11 -17.09 0.45
C ASP A 72 -11.18 -15.56 0.54
N VAL A 73 -11.31 -15.04 1.76
CA VAL A 73 -11.40 -13.61 2.05
C VAL A 73 -10.34 -13.24 3.07
N ILE A 74 -9.61 -12.15 2.79
CA ILE A 74 -8.64 -11.59 3.73
C ILE A 74 -9.39 -10.77 4.78
N ARG A 75 -9.28 -11.19 6.03
CA ARG A 75 -9.92 -10.53 7.18
C ARG A 75 -8.88 -10.01 8.15
N SER A 76 -9.11 -8.80 8.64
CA SER A 76 -8.28 -8.17 9.66
C SER A 76 -9.12 -7.32 10.61
N ARG A 77 -8.67 -7.28 11.86
CA ARG A 77 -9.17 -6.40 12.92
C ARG A 77 -7.99 -5.61 13.45
N ILE A 78 -8.18 -4.31 13.62
CA ILE A 78 -7.20 -3.44 14.26
C ILE A 78 -7.75 -3.05 15.62
N GLU A 79 -6.90 -3.18 16.64
CA GLU A 79 -7.14 -2.71 17.99
C GLU A 79 -6.10 -1.64 18.32
N LEU A 80 -6.55 -0.46 18.72
CA LEU A 80 -5.70 0.67 19.09
C LEU A 80 -5.99 1.05 20.54
N ALA A 81 -4.95 1.08 21.36
CA ALA A 81 -4.98 1.72 22.67
C ALA A 81 -4.43 3.15 22.50
N THR A 82 -5.23 4.14 22.86
CA THR A 82 -4.85 5.56 22.81
C THR A 82 -4.22 6.00 24.12
N THR A 83 -3.48 7.10 24.09
CA THR A 83 -2.80 7.65 25.28
C THR A 83 -3.77 8.18 26.34
N ASP A 84 -5.01 8.48 25.96
CA ASP A 84 -6.10 8.85 26.87
C ASP A 84 -6.86 7.63 27.44
N GLY A 85 -6.36 6.41 27.21
CA GLY A 85 -6.90 5.16 27.77
C GLY A 85 -8.05 4.55 26.97
N ARG A 86 -8.52 5.16 25.88
CA ARG A 86 -9.55 4.54 25.03
C ARG A 86 -9.00 3.34 24.27
N LYS A 87 -9.89 2.38 24.01
CA LYS A 87 -9.67 1.25 23.12
C LYS A 87 -10.56 1.39 21.90
N LEU A 88 -9.96 1.58 20.72
CA LEU A 88 -10.67 1.62 19.45
C LEU A 88 -10.48 0.28 18.75
N VAL A 89 -11.58 -0.33 18.30
CA VAL A 89 -11.57 -1.60 17.60
C VAL A 89 -12.31 -1.44 16.28
N ARG A 90 -11.70 -1.87 15.18
CA ARG A 90 -12.35 -1.82 13.88
C ARG A 90 -12.01 -3.04 13.02
N TRP A 91 -13.04 -3.58 12.39
CA TRP A 91 -12.91 -4.58 11.35
C TRP A 91 -12.66 -3.92 10.00
N ALA A 92 -11.73 -4.47 9.24
CA ALA A 92 -11.57 -4.10 7.84
C ALA A 92 -12.76 -4.63 7.03
N PRO A 93 -13.25 -3.89 6.03
CA PRO A 93 -14.19 -4.44 5.06
C PRO A 93 -13.57 -5.64 4.35
N GLU A 94 -14.36 -6.68 4.14
CA GLU A 94 -13.94 -7.89 3.40
C GLU A 94 -13.53 -7.56 1.95
N ARG A 95 -14.16 -6.54 1.36
CA ARG A 95 -13.84 -6.04 0.01
C ARG A 95 -12.85 -4.89 0.09
N TYR A 96 -11.56 -5.22 0.11
CA TYR A 96 -10.50 -4.21 0.14
C TYR A 96 -10.39 -3.45 -1.20
N ARG A 97 -10.11 -2.15 -1.12
CA ARG A 97 -9.95 -1.29 -2.29
C ARG A 97 -8.78 -1.78 -3.17
N GLY A 98 -9.03 -1.90 -4.47
CA GLY A 98 -8.10 -2.43 -5.46
C GLY A 98 -8.19 -3.96 -5.66
N GLY A 99 -9.00 -4.66 -4.85
CA GLY A 99 -9.36 -6.04 -5.11
C GLY A 99 -10.41 -6.18 -6.23
N PRO A 100 -10.67 -7.40 -6.72
CA PRO A 100 -11.64 -7.64 -7.80
C PRO A 100 -13.07 -7.19 -7.44
N ASP A 101 -13.47 -7.34 -6.16
CA ASP A 101 -14.80 -6.98 -5.67
C ASP A 101 -14.95 -5.49 -5.27
N ASN A 102 -13.86 -4.72 -5.30
CA ASN A 102 -13.83 -3.29 -5.02
C ASN A 102 -12.68 -2.64 -5.81
N PRO A 103 -12.78 -2.60 -7.15
CA PRO A 103 -11.70 -2.12 -8.00
C PRO A 103 -11.44 -0.62 -7.76
N MET A 104 -10.22 -0.19 -8.05
CA MET A 104 -9.90 1.24 -8.07
C MET A 104 -10.68 1.95 -9.17
N SER A 105 -11.17 3.15 -8.88
CA SER A 105 -11.77 4.01 -9.92
C SER A 105 -10.70 4.49 -10.92
N ASP A 106 -11.14 4.95 -12.09
CA ASP A 106 -10.25 5.60 -13.06
C ASP A 106 -9.41 6.72 -12.44
N ALA A 107 -10.04 7.58 -11.63
CA ALA A 107 -9.36 8.67 -10.95
C ALA A 107 -8.31 8.17 -9.94
N ASP A 108 -8.55 7.02 -9.30
CA ASP A 108 -7.58 6.38 -8.42
C ASP A 108 -6.38 5.84 -9.19
N LEU A 109 -6.62 5.19 -10.33
CA LEU A 109 -5.57 4.67 -11.21
C LEU A 109 -4.71 5.80 -11.78
N GLU A 110 -5.32 6.90 -12.22
CA GLU A 110 -4.60 8.08 -12.71
C GLU A 110 -3.73 8.70 -11.62
N ARG A 111 -4.26 8.86 -10.40
CA ARG A 111 -3.49 9.38 -9.26
C ARG A 111 -2.34 8.45 -8.89
N LYS A 112 -2.55 7.13 -8.91
CA LYS A 112 -1.51 6.13 -8.68
C LYS A 112 -0.41 6.19 -9.75
N PHE A 113 -0.81 6.28 -11.02
CA PHE A 113 0.14 6.44 -12.13
C PHE A 113 0.97 7.72 -11.96
N ALA A 114 0.34 8.83 -11.61
CA ALA A 114 1.04 10.09 -11.37
C ALA A 114 2.08 9.96 -10.24
N ALA A 115 1.73 9.29 -9.14
CA ALA A 115 2.66 9.03 -8.02
C ALA A 115 3.83 8.11 -8.42
N CYS A 116 3.60 7.12 -9.29
CA CYS A 116 4.67 6.25 -9.80
C CYS A 116 5.60 6.96 -10.80
N ALA A 117 5.06 7.83 -11.64
CA ALA A 117 5.80 8.56 -12.66
C ALA A 117 6.39 9.90 -12.17
N GLU A 118 6.17 10.26 -10.91
CA GLU A 118 6.70 11.47 -10.31
C GLU A 118 8.23 11.49 -10.34
N GLY A 119 8.80 12.58 -10.86
CA GLY A 119 10.24 12.73 -11.08
C GLY A 119 10.78 12.02 -12.34
N LEU A 120 9.95 11.24 -13.03
CA LEU A 120 10.32 10.55 -14.27
C LEU A 120 9.72 11.21 -15.51
N LEU A 121 8.45 11.60 -15.42
CA LEU A 121 7.71 12.27 -16.50
C LEU A 121 7.11 13.56 -15.98
N ASP A 122 7.15 14.63 -16.76
CA ASP A 122 6.42 15.86 -16.46
C ASP A 122 4.90 15.67 -16.55
N GLU A 123 4.12 16.62 -16.03
CA GLU A 123 2.66 16.52 -15.99
C GLU A 123 2.03 16.37 -17.38
N ARG A 124 2.57 17.08 -18.38
CA ARG A 124 2.05 17.05 -19.75
C ARG A 124 2.28 15.67 -20.38
N ARG A 125 3.46 15.08 -20.22
CA ARG A 125 3.77 13.71 -20.66
C ARG A 125 2.89 12.70 -19.93
N ARG A 126 2.72 12.80 -18.61
CA ARG A 126 1.84 11.90 -17.83
C ARG A 126 0.39 11.91 -18.34
N LYS A 127 -0.18 13.11 -18.56
CA LYS A 127 -1.54 13.26 -19.13
C LYS A 127 -1.66 12.63 -20.52
N ARG A 128 -0.65 12.80 -21.38
CA ARG A 128 -0.62 12.19 -22.72
C ARG A 128 -0.55 10.66 -22.66
N VAL A 129 0.24 10.09 -21.75
CA VAL A 129 0.31 8.63 -21.53
C VAL A 129 -1.06 8.11 -21.13
N ILE A 130 -1.68 8.67 -20.09
CA ILE A 130 -3.01 8.26 -19.62
C ILE A 130 -4.03 8.32 -20.75
N SER A 131 -4.07 9.44 -21.48
CA SER A 131 -5.00 9.64 -22.61
C SER A 131 -4.85 8.56 -23.69
N LYS A 132 -3.61 8.19 -24.04
CA LYS A 132 -3.34 7.15 -25.05
C LYS A 132 -3.62 5.74 -24.55
N VAL A 133 -3.26 5.42 -23.30
CA VAL A 133 -3.54 4.11 -22.70
C VAL A 133 -5.04 3.87 -22.58
N LYS A 134 -5.83 4.88 -22.21
CA LYS A 134 -7.31 4.78 -22.18
C LYS A 134 -7.93 4.48 -23.54
N ARG A 135 -7.23 4.79 -24.64
CA ARG A 135 -7.66 4.54 -26.03
C ARG A 135 -6.71 3.59 -26.74
N ILE A 136 -6.12 2.65 -26.00
CA ILE A 136 -5.07 1.77 -26.51
C ILE A 136 -5.50 1.00 -27.75
N ALA A 137 -6.78 0.61 -27.84
CA ALA A 137 -7.36 -0.08 -28.99
C ALA A 137 -7.32 0.76 -30.29
N ASP A 138 -7.31 2.10 -30.17
CA ASP A 138 -7.27 3.02 -31.31
C ASP A 138 -5.83 3.35 -31.75
N VAL A 139 -4.82 2.93 -30.97
CA VAL A 139 -3.41 3.25 -31.21
C VAL A 139 -2.87 2.33 -32.30
N LYS A 140 -2.78 2.85 -33.53
CA LYS A 140 -2.24 2.11 -34.69
C LYS A 140 -0.75 1.77 -34.61
N ASN A 141 0.00 2.46 -33.75
CA ASN A 141 1.45 2.27 -33.59
C ASN A 141 1.86 2.40 -32.12
N ALA A 142 2.27 1.29 -31.51
CA ALA A 142 2.73 1.24 -30.12
C ALA A 142 3.99 2.09 -29.87
N GLY A 143 4.80 2.40 -30.89
CA GLY A 143 5.95 3.30 -30.79
C GLY A 143 5.58 4.72 -30.33
N VAL A 144 4.33 5.14 -30.55
CA VAL A 144 3.81 6.41 -30.01
C VAL A 144 3.83 6.39 -28.48
N LEU A 145 3.48 5.27 -27.84
CA LEU A 145 3.54 5.13 -26.39
C LEU A 145 4.99 5.03 -25.90
N ALA A 146 5.84 4.30 -26.63
CA ALA A 146 7.27 4.18 -26.28
C ALA A 146 7.93 5.57 -26.20
N GLY A 147 7.73 6.44 -27.20
CA GLY A 147 8.26 7.80 -27.19
C GLY A 147 7.69 8.70 -26.07
N LEU A 148 6.55 8.34 -25.48
CA LEU A 148 6.01 9.08 -24.33
C LEU A 148 6.68 8.71 -23.01
N ILE A 149 7.13 7.47 -22.85
CA ILE A 149 7.63 6.91 -21.60
C ILE A 149 9.15 6.78 -21.54
N GLN A 150 9.82 6.83 -22.69
CA GLN A 150 11.28 6.90 -22.78
C GLN A 150 11.76 8.34 -22.48
N PRO A 151 12.99 8.51 -21.98
CA PRO A 151 13.60 9.83 -21.75
C PRO A 151 13.42 10.77 -22.94
#